data_AF-A0A7M3M9J5-F1
#
_entry.id   AF-A0A7M3M9J5-F1
#
_cell.length_a   1.000
_cell.length_b   1.000
_cell.length_c   1.000
_cell.angle_alpha   90.00
_cell.angle_beta   90.00
_cell.angle_gamma   90.00
#
_symmetry.space_group_name_H-M   'P 1'
#
loop_
_entity.id
_entity.type
_entity.pdbx_description
1 polymer ?
#
loop_
_entity_poly.entity_id
_entity_poly.type
_entity_poly.pdbx_seq_one_letter_code
_entity_poly.pdbx_strand_id
1 'polypeptide(L)'
;MVDMTKTTTKKKLTPCDIRGVFIRSNLFQGSWNFERMQALGFCFSMVPAIKRLYPENNEARRQAIKRHLEFFNTHPYVAAPVLGVTLAMEEQRANGAEIDDGAINGIKVGLMGPLAGVGDPIFWGTVRPVFAALGAGIAMSGSLLGPLLFFILFNAVRLLTRYYGVAYGYRKGVDIVKDMGGGFLQKLTEGASILGLFVMGALGNKWTNVNIPLVVSTITG
;
A
#
# COMPACT_ATOMS: atom_id res chain seq x y z
N MET A 1 25.36 -42.33 11.66
CA MET A 1 24.38 -41.23 11.71
C MET A 1 25.18 -39.95 11.87
N VAL A 2 25.38 -39.20 10.78
CA VAL A 2 26.08 -37.90 10.81
C VAL A 2 24.99 -36.84 10.89
N ASP A 3 24.90 -36.21 12.05
CA ASP A 3 23.98 -35.11 12.34
C ASP A 3 24.41 -33.88 11.51
N MET A 4 23.75 -33.67 10.36
CA MET A 4 23.93 -32.47 9.54
C MET A 4 23.14 -31.32 10.18
N THR A 5 23.72 -30.70 11.19
CA THR A 5 23.32 -29.36 11.64
C THR A 5 23.68 -28.34 10.54
N LYS A 6 22.82 -28.23 9.53
CA LYS A 6 22.80 -27.08 8.61
C LYS A 6 22.62 -25.84 9.48
N THR A 7 23.71 -25.09 9.67
CA THR A 7 23.68 -23.74 10.21
C THR A 7 23.01 -22.86 9.15
N THR A 8 21.68 -22.83 9.16
CA THR A 8 20.91 -21.99 8.24
C THR A 8 21.11 -20.53 8.65
N THR A 9 22.05 -19.85 7.99
CA THR A 9 22.24 -18.41 8.18
C THR A 9 20.91 -17.71 7.93
N LYS A 10 20.31 -17.12 8.97
CA LYS A 10 19.02 -16.41 8.85
C LYS A 10 19.15 -15.31 7.79
N LYS A 11 18.35 -15.42 6.75
CA LYS A 11 18.24 -14.41 5.69
C LYS A 11 17.48 -13.23 6.26
N LYS A 12 18.09 -12.04 6.22
CA LYS A 12 17.48 -10.82 6.75
C LYS A 12 17.53 -9.73 5.70
N LEU A 13 16.39 -9.07 5.48
CA LEU A 13 16.32 -7.87 4.66
C LEU A 13 17.04 -6.73 5.39
N THR A 14 17.80 -5.98 4.62
CA THR A 14 18.54 -4.82 5.13
C THR A 14 17.74 -3.54 4.90
N PRO A 15 18.05 -2.46 5.62
CA PRO A 15 17.48 -1.14 5.34
C PRO A 15 17.75 -0.65 3.91
N CYS A 16 18.78 -1.18 3.24
CA CYS A 16 19.04 -0.90 1.82
C CYS A 16 17.97 -1.54 0.92
N ASP A 17 17.54 -2.77 1.21
CA ASP A 17 16.50 -3.44 0.42
C ASP A 17 15.17 -2.75 0.58
N ILE A 18 14.80 -2.35 1.81
CA ILE A 18 13.57 -1.59 2.08
C ILE A 18 13.56 -0.25 1.33
N ARG A 19 14.69 0.47 1.31
CA ARG A 19 14.87 1.68 0.49
C ARG A 19 14.77 1.38 -1.00
N GLY A 20 15.33 0.26 -1.45
CA GLY A 20 15.22 -0.22 -2.83
C GLY A 20 13.78 -0.51 -3.24
N VAL A 21 12.99 -1.12 -2.36
CA VAL A 21 11.54 -1.32 -2.56
C VAL A 21 10.83 0.03 -2.63
N PHE A 22 11.10 0.94 -1.69
CA PHE A 22 10.53 2.29 -1.70
C PHE A 22 10.81 3.03 -3.03
N ILE A 23 12.06 3.05 -3.48
CA ILE A 23 12.46 3.72 -4.73
C ILE A 23 11.70 3.11 -5.91
N ARG A 24 11.76 1.78 -6.08
CA ARG A 24 11.07 1.08 -7.18
C ARG A 24 9.56 1.24 -7.12
N SER A 25 8.99 1.33 -5.91
CA SER A 25 7.57 1.54 -5.73
C SER A 25 7.10 2.87 -6.32
N ASN A 26 7.94 3.91 -6.46
CA ASN A 26 7.49 5.16 -7.10
C ASN A 26 6.96 4.96 -8.52
N LEU A 27 7.38 3.89 -9.20
CA LEU A 27 6.93 3.51 -10.55
C LEU A 27 5.80 2.48 -10.53
N PHE A 28 5.05 2.38 -9.42
CA PHE A 28 4.05 1.33 -9.18
C PHE A 28 3.01 1.16 -10.28
N GLN A 29 2.55 2.26 -10.87
CA GLN A 29 1.55 2.23 -11.94
C GLN A 29 2.15 2.22 -13.35
N GLY A 30 3.48 2.11 -13.49
CA GLY A 30 4.16 2.21 -14.79
C GLY A 30 3.76 1.15 -15.81
N SER A 31 3.19 0.04 -15.36
CA SER A 31 2.76 -1.08 -16.22
C SER A 31 1.32 -1.51 -15.92
N TRP A 32 0.45 -0.54 -15.66
CA TRP A 32 -0.97 -0.79 -15.39
C TRP A 32 -1.64 -1.43 -16.62
N ASN A 33 -2.34 -2.54 -16.43
CA ASN A 33 -3.02 -3.26 -17.50
C ASN A 33 -4.37 -3.80 -17.04
N PHE A 34 -5.30 -4.05 -17.96
CA PHE A 34 -6.65 -4.51 -17.61
C PHE A 34 -6.71 -5.96 -17.11
N GLU A 35 -5.74 -6.81 -17.45
CA GLU A 35 -5.72 -8.21 -17.01
C GLU A 35 -5.42 -8.32 -15.51
N ARG A 36 -4.44 -7.56 -15.02
CA ARG A 36 -3.90 -7.71 -13.65
C ARG A 36 -3.64 -6.41 -12.90
N MET A 37 -4.10 -5.28 -13.45
CA MET A 37 -3.99 -3.94 -12.87
C MET A 37 -2.55 -3.59 -12.49
N GLN A 38 -2.23 -3.51 -11.19
CA GLN A 38 -0.94 -3.06 -10.67
C GLN A 38 0.01 -4.22 -10.32
N ALA A 39 -0.36 -5.47 -10.62
CA ALA A 39 0.41 -6.66 -10.27
C ALA A 39 1.90 -6.58 -10.67
N LEU A 40 2.19 -6.16 -11.91
CA LEU A 40 3.57 -6.06 -12.38
C LEU A 40 4.37 -4.97 -11.65
N GLY A 41 3.73 -3.86 -11.27
CA GLY A 41 4.34 -2.83 -10.41
C GLY A 41 4.61 -3.33 -8.99
N PHE A 42 3.72 -4.16 -8.44
CA PHE A 42 3.93 -4.86 -7.18
C PHE A 42 5.14 -5.79 -7.26
N CYS A 43 5.17 -6.66 -8.27
CA CYS A 43 6.29 -7.56 -8.51
C CYS A 43 7.61 -6.80 -8.67
N PHE A 44 7.64 -5.74 -9.50
CA PHE A 44 8.81 -4.90 -9.72
C PHE A 44 9.34 -4.28 -8.42
N SER A 45 8.44 -3.82 -7.56
CA SER A 45 8.78 -3.26 -6.24
C SER A 45 9.43 -4.30 -5.33
N MET A 46 9.01 -5.57 -5.41
CA MET A 46 9.50 -6.68 -4.57
C MET A 46 10.81 -7.31 -5.06
N VAL A 47 11.21 -7.12 -6.32
CA VAL A 47 12.46 -7.64 -6.91
C VAL A 47 13.71 -7.52 -6.01
N PRO A 48 14.05 -6.37 -5.38
CA PRO A 48 15.25 -6.28 -4.54
C PRO A 48 15.24 -7.28 -3.37
N ALA A 49 14.08 -7.43 -2.74
CA ALA A 49 13.92 -8.35 -1.62
C ALA A 49 13.99 -9.81 -2.08
N ILE A 50 13.29 -10.14 -3.17
CA ILE A 50 13.32 -11.49 -3.77
C ILE A 50 14.75 -11.88 -4.16
N LYS A 51 15.51 -10.96 -4.77
CA LYS A 51 16.92 -11.18 -5.16
C LYS A 51 17.81 -11.54 -3.98
N ARG A 52 17.55 -10.98 -2.80
CA ARG A 52 18.32 -11.26 -1.58
C ARG A 52 17.86 -12.54 -0.88
N LEU A 53 16.54 -12.76 -0.82
CA LEU A 53 15.94 -13.91 -0.13
C LEU A 53 16.12 -15.21 -0.90
N TYR A 54 16.13 -15.15 -2.24
CA TYR A 54 16.20 -16.32 -3.10
C TYR A 54 17.35 -16.19 -4.12
N PRO A 55 18.29 -17.15 -4.16
CA PRO A 55 19.42 -17.12 -5.09
C PRO A 55 18.97 -17.20 -6.56
N GLU A 56 19.87 -16.83 -7.47
CA GLU A 56 19.63 -16.90 -8.91
C GLU A 56 19.41 -18.33 -9.40
N ASN A 57 18.60 -18.47 -10.45
CA ASN A 57 18.19 -19.76 -11.04
C ASN A 57 17.52 -20.76 -10.08
N ASN A 58 17.01 -20.30 -8.94
CA ASN A 58 16.29 -21.13 -7.98
C ASN A 58 14.77 -21.17 -8.31
N GLU A 59 14.15 -22.35 -8.19
CA GLU A 59 12.71 -22.52 -8.38
C GLU A 59 11.89 -21.68 -7.38
N ALA A 60 12.37 -21.52 -6.14
CA ALA A 60 11.73 -20.67 -5.13
C ALA A 60 11.67 -19.20 -5.57
N ARG A 61 12.66 -18.72 -6.34
CA ARG A 61 12.66 -17.37 -6.90
C ARG A 61 11.62 -17.21 -8.02
N ARG A 62 11.44 -18.24 -8.86
CA ARG A 62 10.40 -18.26 -9.89
C ARG A 62 9.01 -18.26 -9.28
N GLN A 63 8.81 -19.06 -8.23
CA GLN A 63 7.57 -19.10 -7.46
C GLN A 63 7.29 -17.74 -6.80
N ALA A 64 8.31 -17.08 -6.21
CA ALA A 64 8.20 -15.74 -5.64
C ALA A 64 7.73 -14.70 -6.66
N ILE A 65 8.32 -14.70 -7.85
CA ILE A 65 7.89 -13.79 -8.92
C ILE A 65 6.45 -14.09 -9.34
N LYS A 66 6.07 -15.37 -9.51
CA LYS A 66 4.71 -15.76 -9.90
C LYS A 66 3.65 -15.27 -8.91
N ARG A 67 3.83 -15.46 -7.60
CA ARG A 67 2.85 -15.01 -6.59
C ARG A 67 2.73 -13.48 -6.49
N HIS A 68 3.78 -12.73 -6.83
CA HIS A 68 3.70 -11.27 -6.88
C HIS A 68 3.14 -10.73 -8.20
N LEU A 69 2.87 -11.61 -9.18
CA LEU A 69 2.17 -11.28 -10.43
C LEU A 69 0.67 -11.59 -10.40
N GLU A 70 0.14 -12.01 -9.24
CA GLU A 70 -1.29 -12.09 -9.04
C GLU A 70 -1.95 -10.72 -9.00
N PHE A 71 -3.24 -10.68 -9.31
CA PHE A 71 -4.03 -9.46 -9.38
C PHE A 71 -3.82 -8.62 -8.11
N PHE A 72 -3.47 -7.36 -8.30
CA PHE A 72 -3.38 -6.39 -7.22
C PHE A 72 -3.87 -5.04 -7.71
N ASN A 73 -4.84 -4.48 -7.01
CA ASN A 73 -5.34 -3.15 -7.30
C ASN A 73 -5.70 -2.42 -6.01
N THR A 74 -4.98 -1.35 -5.72
CA THR A 74 -5.31 -0.43 -4.63
C THR A 74 -4.77 0.96 -4.96
N HIS A 75 -4.95 1.90 -4.03
CA HIS A 75 -4.40 3.22 -4.21
C HIS A 75 -2.86 3.22 -4.11
N PRO A 76 -2.09 3.80 -5.06
CA PRO A 76 -0.64 3.62 -5.16
C PRO A 76 0.19 4.00 -3.94
N TYR A 77 -0.24 5.02 -3.19
CA TYR A 77 0.50 5.50 -2.02
C TYR A 77 0.26 4.63 -0.79
N VAL A 78 -0.94 4.09 -0.64
CA VAL A 78 -1.34 3.20 0.47
C VAL A 78 -1.12 1.71 0.14
N ALA A 79 -0.62 1.40 -1.06
CA ALA A 79 -0.02 0.10 -1.36
C ALA A 79 1.28 -0.15 -0.57
N ALA A 80 1.93 0.91 -0.07
CA ALA A 80 3.20 0.84 0.64
C ALA A 80 3.18 -0.02 1.92
N PRO A 81 2.21 0.13 2.83
CA PRO A 81 2.02 -0.81 3.94
C PRO A 81 1.88 -2.28 3.51
N VAL A 82 1.15 -2.55 2.43
CA VAL A 82 0.97 -3.92 1.91
C VAL A 82 2.30 -4.49 1.40
N LEU A 83 3.08 -3.69 0.67
CA LEU A 83 4.45 -4.05 0.28
C LEU A 83 5.30 -4.37 1.53
N GLY A 84 5.23 -3.53 2.57
CA GLY A 84 5.94 -3.73 3.83
C GLY A 84 5.60 -5.07 4.50
N VAL A 85 4.31 -5.36 4.70
CA VAL A 85 3.86 -6.62 5.32
C VAL A 85 4.28 -7.82 4.47
N THR A 86 4.15 -7.70 3.15
CA THR A 86 4.53 -8.77 2.22
C THR A 86 6.04 -9.05 2.27
N LEU A 87 6.89 -8.03 2.42
CA LEU A 87 8.33 -8.21 2.61
C LEU A 87 8.65 -9.00 3.88
N ALA A 88 7.93 -8.74 4.96
CA ALA A 88 8.11 -9.47 6.21
C ALA A 88 7.70 -10.94 6.09
N MET A 89 6.59 -11.21 5.40
CA MET A 89 6.14 -12.59 5.13
C MET A 89 7.15 -13.35 4.25
N GLU A 90 7.64 -12.74 3.18
CA GLU A 90 8.66 -13.35 2.31
C GLU A 90 9.97 -13.62 3.08
N GLU A 91 10.40 -12.71 3.96
CA GLU A 91 11.57 -12.93 4.82
C GLU A 91 11.39 -14.13 5.75
N GLN A 92 10.24 -14.23 6.42
CA GLN A 92 9.96 -15.33 7.35
C GLN A 92 9.84 -16.66 6.61
N ARG A 93 9.18 -16.67 5.45
CA ARG A 93 9.10 -17.84 4.58
C ARG A 93 10.47 -18.29 4.10
N ALA A 94 11.32 -17.36 3.67
CA ALA A 94 12.68 -17.66 3.25
C ALA A 94 13.56 -18.20 4.39
N ASN A 95 13.18 -17.95 5.64
CA ASN A 95 13.79 -18.49 6.86
C ASN A 95 13.15 -19.79 7.36
N GLY A 96 12.18 -20.36 6.64
CA GLY A 96 11.57 -21.65 6.95
C GLY A 96 10.25 -21.58 7.73
N ALA A 97 9.63 -20.41 7.87
CA ALA A 97 8.26 -20.33 8.38
C ALA A 97 7.27 -20.99 7.41
N GLU A 98 6.30 -21.73 7.94
CA GLU A 98 5.19 -22.35 7.19
C GLU A 98 4.18 -21.28 6.75
N ILE A 99 4.57 -20.50 5.74
CA ILE A 99 3.72 -19.50 5.11
C ILE A 99 3.47 -19.98 3.68
N ASP A 100 2.24 -20.34 3.37
CA ASP A 100 1.84 -20.77 2.03
C ASP A 100 1.65 -19.56 1.08
N ASP A 101 1.57 -19.83 -0.23
CA ASP A 101 1.33 -18.77 -1.23
C ASP A 101 -0.05 -18.13 -1.02
N GLY A 102 -1.03 -18.91 -0.58
CA GLY A 102 -2.39 -18.47 -0.29
C GLY A 102 -2.44 -17.44 0.84
N ALA A 103 -1.68 -17.61 1.93
CA ALA A 103 -1.62 -16.60 2.99
C ALA A 103 -1.07 -15.25 2.50
N ILE A 104 0.01 -15.27 1.71
CA ILE A 104 0.63 -14.04 1.16
C ILE A 104 -0.37 -13.31 0.26
N ASN A 105 -1.06 -14.04 -0.62
CA ASN A 105 -2.05 -13.45 -1.52
C ASN A 105 -3.33 -13.07 -0.78
N GLY A 106 -3.71 -13.81 0.25
CA GLY A 106 -4.84 -13.51 1.13
C GLY A 106 -4.69 -12.16 1.83
N ILE A 107 -3.48 -11.83 2.35
CA ILE A 107 -3.22 -10.48 2.90
C ILE A 107 -3.37 -9.41 1.83
N LYS A 108 -2.80 -9.63 0.64
CA LYS A 108 -2.91 -8.65 -0.45
C LYS A 108 -4.38 -8.40 -0.78
N VAL A 109 -5.15 -9.46 -1.03
CA VAL A 109 -6.57 -9.38 -1.42
C VAL A 109 -7.41 -8.76 -0.31
N GLY A 110 -7.22 -9.19 0.94
CA GLY A 110 -7.94 -8.65 2.09
C GLY A 110 -7.68 -7.15 2.32
N LEU A 111 -6.47 -6.68 2.02
CA LEU A 111 -6.12 -5.27 2.18
C LEU A 111 -6.41 -4.40 0.95
N MET A 112 -6.56 -4.98 -0.24
CA MET A 112 -6.80 -4.22 -1.48
C MET A 112 -8.02 -3.31 -1.37
N GLY A 113 -9.17 -3.89 -1.01
CA GLY A 113 -10.46 -3.20 -0.96
C GLY A 113 -10.51 -2.06 0.06
N PRO A 114 -10.26 -2.32 1.35
CA PRO A 114 -10.31 -1.28 2.37
C PRO A 114 -9.30 -0.16 2.14
N LEU A 115 -8.07 -0.47 1.73
CA LEU A 115 -7.06 0.56 1.46
C LEU A 115 -7.36 1.35 0.19
N ALA A 116 -7.98 0.75 -0.83
CA ALA A 116 -8.46 1.48 -2.00
C ALA A 116 -9.55 2.49 -1.59
N GLY A 117 -10.56 2.01 -0.85
CA GLY A 117 -11.66 2.82 -0.35
C GLY A 117 -11.21 3.99 0.52
N VAL A 118 -10.16 3.83 1.34
CA VAL A 118 -9.59 4.93 2.14
C VAL A 118 -8.68 5.83 1.32
N GLY A 119 -7.81 5.24 0.52
CA GLY A 119 -6.75 5.95 -0.19
C GLY A 119 -7.28 6.89 -1.27
N ASP A 120 -8.25 6.43 -2.06
CA ASP A 120 -8.79 7.20 -3.17
C ASP A 120 -9.43 8.54 -2.75
N PRO A 121 -10.38 8.60 -1.80
CA PRO A 121 -10.97 9.88 -1.41
C PRO A 121 -9.98 10.77 -0.63
N ILE A 122 -9.04 10.21 0.13
CA ILE A 122 -8.03 11.02 0.83
C ILE A 122 -7.10 11.67 -0.19
N PHE A 123 -6.45 10.90 -1.05
CA PHE A 123 -5.39 11.42 -1.91
C PHE A 123 -5.92 12.06 -3.19
N TRP A 124 -6.88 11.42 -3.86
CA TRP A 124 -7.46 11.95 -5.09
C TRP A 124 -8.58 12.95 -4.84
N GLY A 125 -9.36 12.78 -3.78
CA GLY A 125 -10.46 13.68 -3.46
C GLY A 125 -10.11 14.84 -2.53
N THR A 126 -9.18 14.67 -1.59
CA THR A 126 -8.80 15.75 -0.65
C THR A 126 -7.43 16.36 -0.95
N VAL A 127 -6.36 15.58 -0.77
CA VAL A 127 -4.98 16.08 -0.75
C VAL A 127 -4.61 16.72 -2.09
N ARG A 128 -4.85 16.02 -3.20
CA ARG A 128 -4.53 16.54 -4.53
C ARG A 128 -5.35 17.78 -4.88
N PRO A 129 -6.69 17.81 -4.75
CA PRO A 129 -7.47 19.01 -5.07
C PRO A 129 -7.18 20.19 -4.15
N VAL A 130 -6.98 19.98 -2.84
CA VAL A 130 -6.67 21.05 -1.90
C VAL A 130 -5.33 21.71 -2.24
N PHE A 131 -4.28 20.91 -2.46
CA PHE A 131 -2.99 21.47 -2.86
C PHE A 131 -3.04 22.10 -4.25
N ALA A 132 -3.80 21.52 -5.18
CA ALA A 132 -3.97 22.09 -6.51
C ALA A 132 -4.71 23.43 -6.47
N ALA A 133 -5.77 23.55 -5.67
CA ALA A 133 -6.52 24.79 -5.48
C ALA A 133 -5.64 25.89 -4.85
N LEU A 134 -4.88 25.54 -3.82
CA LEU A 134 -3.96 26.48 -3.17
C LEU A 134 -2.83 26.93 -4.12
N GLY A 135 -2.24 25.99 -4.87
CA GLY A 135 -1.23 26.31 -5.89
C GLY A 135 -1.81 27.14 -7.04
N ALA A 136 -3.01 26.83 -7.51
CA ALA A 136 -3.70 27.55 -8.58
C ALA A 136 -4.04 28.98 -8.16
N GLY A 137 -4.54 29.20 -6.93
CA GLY A 137 -4.84 30.54 -6.43
C GLY A 137 -3.62 31.47 -6.44
N ILE A 138 -2.44 30.95 -6.09
CA ILE A 138 -1.18 31.70 -6.16
C ILE A 138 -0.69 31.84 -7.62
N ALA A 139 -0.90 30.83 -8.47
CA ALA A 139 -0.50 30.88 -9.87
C ALA A 139 -1.29 31.93 -10.68
N MET A 140 -2.56 32.18 -10.31
CA MET A 140 -3.41 33.18 -10.96
C MET A 140 -2.88 34.62 -10.83
N SER A 141 -2.05 34.92 -9.84
CA SER A 141 -1.36 36.21 -9.73
C SER A 141 -0.11 36.33 -10.60
N GLY A 142 0.19 35.31 -11.42
CA GLY A 142 1.37 35.24 -12.28
C GLY A 142 2.63 34.69 -11.61
N SER A 143 2.54 34.24 -10.35
CA SER A 143 3.69 33.74 -9.59
C SER A 143 3.98 32.27 -9.84
N LEU A 144 5.26 31.95 -10.12
CA LEU A 144 5.76 30.57 -10.23
C LEU A 144 5.73 29.81 -8.89
N LEU A 145 5.52 30.52 -7.77
CA LEU A 145 5.38 29.90 -6.46
C LEU A 145 4.17 28.95 -6.39
N GLY A 146 3.10 29.22 -7.14
CA GLY A 146 1.90 28.37 -7.15
C GLY A 146 2.18 26.93 -7.61
N PRO A 147 2.68 26.72 -8.84
CA PRO A 147 3.04 25.39 -9.33
C PRO A 147 4.14 24.70 -8.50
N LEU A 148 5.14 25.47 -8.04
CA LEU A 148 6.24 24.93 -7.22
C LEU A 148 5.73 24.42 -5.88
N LEU A 149 4.84 25.17 -5.23
CA LEU A 149 4.26 24.80 -3.95
C LEU A 149 3.38 23.55 -4.09
N PHE A 150 2.55 23.46 -5.12
CA PHE A 150 1.81 22.23 -5.43
C PHE A 150 2.77 21.04 -5.58
N PHE A 151 3.83 21.21 -6.38
CA PHE A 151 4.80 20.15 -6.65
C PHE A 151 5.48 19.68 -5.35
N ILE A 152 5.96 20.60 -4.51
CA ILE A 152 6.66 20.25 -3.27
C ILE A 152 5.70 19.60 -2.27
N LEU A 153 4.56 20.22 -1.96
CA LEU A 153 3.64 19.70 -0.94
C LEU A 153 3.06 18.34 -1.33
N PHE A 154 2.59 18.21 -2.57
CA PHE A 154 2.00 16.96 -3.03
C PHE A 154 3.03 15.83 -3.07
N ASN A 155 4.24 16.09 -3.58
CA ASN A 155 5.29 15.08 -3.58
C ASN A 155 5.82 14.76 -2.18
N ALA A 156 5.92 15.74 -1.29
CA ALA A 156 6.31 15.49 0.09
C ALA A 156 5.32 14.54 0.77
N VAL A 157 4.02 14.84 0.72
CA VAL A 157 3.00 13.99 1.35
C VAL A 157 3.01 12.59 0.73
N ARG A 158 3.01 12.46 -0.60
CA ARG A 158 3.01 11.12 -1.23
C ARG A 158 4.26 10.31 -0.87
N LEU A 159 5.45 10.94 -0.84
CA LEU A 159 6.72 10.25 -0.58
C LEU A 159 6.83 9.84 0.88
N LEU A 160 6.41 10.70 1.80
CA LEU A 160 6.38 10.39 3.23
C LEU A 160 5.41 9.24 3.52
N THR A 161 4.18 9.29 2.98
CA THR A 161 3.22 8.19 3.12
C THR A 161 3.79 6.88 2.60
N ARG A 162 4.46 6.89 1.44
CA ARG A 162 5.07 5.67 0.90
C ARG A 162 6.24 5.17 1.74
N TYR A 163 7.18 6.03 2.10
CA TYR A 163 8.39 5.61 2.83
C TYR A 163 8.02 5.06 4.21
N TYR A 164 7.24 5.82 4.98
CA TYR A 164 6.77 5.36 6.29
C TYR A 164 5.83 4.17 6.15
N GLY A 165 5.01 4.12 5.10
CA GLY A 165 4.15 2.98 4.81
C GLY A 165 4.93 1.68 4.64
N VAL A 166 5.97 1.65 3.78
CA VAL A 166 6.79 0.45 3.58
C VAL A 166 7.55 0.09 4.87
N ALA A 167 8.21 1.07 5.50
CA ALA A 167 9.03 0.81 6.68
C ALA A 167 8.21 0.34 7.89
N TYR A 168 7.07 1.00 8.14
CA TYR A 168 6.15 0.64 9.21
C TYR A 168 5.47 -0.69 8.93
N GLY A 169 5.01 -0.92 7.69
CA GLY A 169 4.43 -2.18 7.25
C GLY A 169 5.39 -3.35 7.41
N TYR A 170 6.67 -3.18 7.09
CA TYR A 170 7.68 -4.21 7.30
C TYR A 170 7.92 -4.48 8.79
N ARG A 171 8.15 -3.45 9.60
CA ARG A 171 8.39 -3.62 11.04
C ARG A 171 7.23 -4.33 11.73
N LYS A 172 6.00 -3.85 11.49
CA LYS A 172 4.80 -4.47 12.04
C LYS A 172 4.56 -5.85 11.45
N GLY A 173 4.79 -6.04 10.15
CA GLY A 173 4.70 -7.35 9.51
C GLY A 173 5.62 -8.38 10.16
N VAL A 174 6.85 -8.01 10.53
CA VAL A 174 7.79 -8.93 11.20
C VAL A 174 7.29 -9.34 12.58
N ASP A 175 6.70 -8.41 13.33
CA ASP A 175 6.11 -8.70 14.65
C ASP A 175 4.86 -9.58 14.49
N ILE A 176 3.99 -9.21 13.55
CA ILE A 176 2.74 -9.89 13.24
C ILE A 176 2.94 -11.33 12.77
N VAL A 177 3.92 -11.58 11.89
CA VAL A 177 4.17 -12.92 11.34
C VAL A 177 4.79 -13.85 12.40
N LYS A 178 5.38 -13.32 13.48
CA LYS A 178 5.79 -14.15 14.64
C LYS A 178 4.59 -14.60 15.47
N ASP A 179 3.52 -13.80 15.49
CA ASP A 179 2.28 -14.05 16.23
C ASP A 179 1.18 -14.64 15.33
N MET A 180 1.57 -15.33 14.24
CA MET A 180 0.65 -15.92 13.26
C MET A 180 -0.09 -17.15 13.84
N GLY A 181 -0.92 -16.91 14.86
CA GLY A 181 -1.97 -17.83 15.30
C GLY A 181 -3.21 -17.74 14.41
N GLY A 182 -4.04 -18.78 14.46
CA GLY A 182 -5.26 -18.87 13.65
C GLY A 182 -6.19 -17.65 13.81
N GLY A 183 -6.63 -17.08 12.69
CA GLY A 183 -7.61 -15.98 12.64
C GLY A 183 -7.03 -14.56 12.52
N PHE A 184 -5.70 -14.37 12.50
CA PHE A 184 -5.10 -13.04 12.35
C PHE A 184 -5.42 -12.37 11.01
N LEU A 185 -5.30 -13.10 9.90
CA LEU A 185 -5.63 -12.59 8.56
C LEU A 185 -7.05 -12.01 8.52
N GLN A 186 -7.96 -12.67 9.22
CA GLN A 186 -9.34 -12.25 9.35
C GLN A 186 -9.45 -10.98 10.18
N LYS A 187 -8.82 -10.91 11.37
CA LYS A 187 -8.80 -9.72 12.23
C LYS A 187 -8.16 -8.49 11.57
N LEU A 188 -7.08 -8.67 10.80
CA LEU A 188 -6.40 -7.58 10.10
C LEU A 188 -7.27 -7.04 8.96
N THR A 189 -7.85 -7.95 8.18
CA THR A 189 -8.78 -7.59 7.08
C THR A 189 -10.04 -6.91 7.62
N GLU A 190 -10.60 -7.44 8.71
CA GLU A 190 -11.76 -6.89 9.39
C GLU A 190 -11.47 -5.51 9.98
N GLY A 191 -10.37 -5.34 10.69
CA GLY A 191 -9.95 -4.05 11.24
C GLY A 191 -9.69 -3.00 10.15
N ALA A 192 -9.05 -3.39 9.04
CA ALA A 192 -8.88 -2.52 7.88
C ALA A 192 -10.22 -2.14 7.25
N SER A 193 -11.15 -3.08 7.15
CA SER A 193 -12.50 -2.85 6.61
C SER A 193 -13.33 -1.91 7.49
N ILE A 194 -13.31 -2.10 8.81
CA ILE A 194 -13.99 -1.21 9.78
C ILE A 194 -13.44 0.21 9.65
N LEU A 195 -12.11 0.36 9.65
CA LEU A 195 -11.48 1.67 9.47
C LEU A 195 -11.88 2.29 8.12
N GLY A 196 -11.90 1.48 7.06
CA GLY A 196 -12.29 1.93 5.73
C GLY A 196 -13.72 2.42 5.65
N LEU A 197 -14.66 1.63 6.15
CA LEU A 197 -16.08 1.99 6.21
C LEU A 197 -16.31 3.23 7.08
N PHE A 198 -15.62 3.34 8.22
CA PHE A 198 -15.70 4.52 9.09
C PHE A 198 -15.25 5.79 8.39
N VAL A 199 -14.07 5.76 7.76
CA VAL A 199 -13.54 6.91 7.00
C VAL A 199 -14.47 7.27 5.85
N MET A 200 -14.97 6.28 5.10
CA MET A 200 -15.92 6.52 4.01
C MET A 200 -17.22 7.14 4.49
N GLY A 201 -17.78 6.67 5.62
CA GLY A 201 -18.99 7.26 6.21
C GLY A 201 -18.78 8.71 6.65
N ALA A 202 -17.65 9.01 7.28
CA ALA A 202 -17.31 10.37 7.70
C ALA A 202 -17.11 11.32 6.51
N LEU A 203 -16.45 10.84 5.44
CA LEU A 203 -16.23 11.63 4.23
C LEU A 203 -17.52 11.86 3.45
N GLY A 204 -18.39 10.84 3.35
CA GLY A 204 -19.71 10.97 2.72
C GLY A 204 -20.51 12.11 3.33
N ASN A 205 -20.69 12.11 4.66
CA ASN A 205 -21.42 13.17 5.36
C ASN A 205 -20.83 14.57 5.10
N LYS A 206 -19.50 14.72 5.10
CA LYS A 206 -18.87 16.02 4.85
C LYS A 206 -18.94 16.49 3.40
N TRP A 207 -18.98 15.58 2.43
CA TRP A 207 -18.92 15.92 1.00
C TRP A 207 -20.29 16.04 0.34
N THR A 208 -21.34 15.48 0.95
CA THR A 208 -22.71 15.62 0.43
C THR A 208 -23.45 16.71 1.19
N ASN A 209 -23.64 17.87 0.57
CA ASN A 209 -24.61 18.86 1.03
C ASN A 209 -25.88 18.72 0.19
N VAL A 210 -26.90 18.04 0.74
CA VAL A 210 -28.20 17.91 0.10
C VAL A 210 -29.11 18.98 0.68
N ASN A 211 -29.19 20.12 0.00
CA ASN A 211 -30.19 21.13 0.28
C ASN A 211 -31.42 20.84 -0.60
N ILE A 212 -32.57 20.58 0.02
CA ILE A 212 -33.85 20.47 -0.66
C ILE A 212 -34.61 21.77 -0.36
N PRO A 213 -34.48 22.81 -1.20
CA PRO A 213 -35.11 24.12 -0.99
C PRO A 213 -36.61 24.09 -1.36
N LEU A 214 -37.29 22.98 -1.10
CA LEU A 214 -38.71 22.84 -1.34
C LEU A 214 -39.46 23.61 -0.25
N VAL A 215 -39.99 24.78 -0.59
CA VAL A 215 -40.81 25.59 0.32
C VAL A 215 -42.20 24.96 0.42
N VAL A 216 -42.44 24.23 1.50
CA VAL A 216 -43.72 23.53 1.75
C VAL A 216 -44.81 24.49 2.24
N SER A 217 -44.44 25.62 2.84
CA SER A 217 -45.38 26.67 3.22
C SER A 217 -44.69 28.03 3.20
N THR A 218 -45.43 29.06 2.78
CA THR A 218 -45.02 30.46 2.86
C THR A 218 -46.08 31.18 3.67
N ILE A 219 -45.70 31.82 4.78
CA ILE A 219 -46.63 32.64 5.56
C ILE A 219 -46.65 34.03 4.92
N THR A 220 -47.73 34.32 4.19
CA THR A 220 -48.03 35.66 3.69
C THR A 220 -48.57 36.49 4.86
N GLY A 221 -47.78 37.47 5.31
CA GLY A 221 -48.26 38.55 6.16
C GLY A 221 -48.87 39.67 5.32
#